data_AF-A0A654IA89-F1
#
_entry.id   AF-A0A654IA89-F1
#
_cell.length_a   1.000
_cell.length_b   1.000
_cell.length_c   1.000
_cell.angle_alpha   90.00
_cell.angle_beta   90.00
_cell.angle_gamma   90.00
#
_symmetry.space_group_name_H-M   'P 1'
#
loop_
_entity.id
_entity.type
_entity.pdbx_description
1 polymer ?
#
loop_
_entity_poly.entity_id
_entity_poly.type
_entity_poly.pdbx_seq_one_letter_code
_entity_poly.pdbx_strand_id
1 'polypeptide(L)'
;MEHFNKFGKTQVKLDSIKRKDYKFNLNGKNKVEFNIEKHKNPKVFIKSIDNETIKIVSDSNNLEYSFNTKSWKDVPSDSIINDATIGDLYIRHKQTKDKLESDIQVIKIGKFNEVNSKAKLINGNMLIGLDRTMEYKKEKDNNWTPITETVLKNLPKDTYLIRAKANETTLASDISKVEIR
;
A
#
# COMPACT_ATOMS: atom_id res chain seq x y z
N MET A 1 11.83 -11.48 17.57
CA MET A 1 10.97 -12.65 17.89
C MET A 1 10.10 -12.25 19.06
N GLU A 2 8.78 -12.21 18.87
CA GLU A 2 7.85 -12.05 20.00
C GLU A 2 7.82 -13.38 20.78
N HIS A 3 7.96 -13.32 22.10
CA HIS A 3 8.02 -14.50 22.96
C HIS A 3 6.66 -14.83 23.62
N PHE A 4 5.58 -14.20 23.16
CA PHE A 4 4.26 -14.35 23.75
C PHE A 4 3.28 -15.05 22.80
N ASN A 5 2.85 -16.25 23.18
CA ASN A 5 1.83 -17.02 22.44
C ASN A 5 0.39 -16.74 22.93
N LYS A 6 0.23 -15.82 23.89
CA LYS A 6 -1.06 -15.44 24.49
C LYS A 6 -1.08 -13.95 24.80
N PHE A 7 -2.21 -13.32 24.51
CA PHE A 7 -2.49 -11.90 24.79
C PHE A 7 -3.54 -11.76 25.88
N GLY A 8 -3.55 -10.62 26.56
CA GLY A 8 -4.36 -10.33 27.74
C GLY A 8 -3.60 -10.52 29.04
N LYS A 9 -4.35 -10.67 30.14
CA LYS A 9 -3.79 -10.79 31.48
C LYS A 9 -3.06 -12.12 31.64
N THR A 10 -1.76 -12.04 31.94
CA THR A 10 -0.90 -13.16 32.28
C THR A 10 -0.29 -12.91 33.65
N GLN A 11 -0.33 -13.93 34.50
CA GLN A 11 0.28 -13.87 35.82
C GLN A 11 1.50 -14.77 35.87
N VAL A 12 2.66 -14.22 36.23
CA VAL A 12 3.89 -14.96 36.47
C VAL A 12 4.09 -15.10 37.97
N LYS A 13 4.32 -16.33 38.43
CA LYS A 13 4.65 -16.62 39.84
C LYS A 13 6.15 -16.86 39.95
N LEU A 14 6.81 -16.16 40.86
CA LEU A 14 8.21 -16.40 41.21
C LEU A 14 8.29 -17.58 42.16
N ASP A 15 8.73 -18.75 41.71
CA ASP A 15 8.78 -19.94 42.58
C ASP A 15 10.03 -20.00 43.48
N SER A 16 11.17 -19.46 43.06
CA SER A 16 12.36 -19.33 43.92
C SER A 16 13.32 -18.24 43.44
N ILE A 17 14.10 -17.68 44.37
CA ILE A 17 15.23 -16.77 44.10
C ILE A 17 16.46 -17.37 44.78
N LYS A 18 17.54 -17.61 44.03
CA LYS A 18 18.77 -18.22 44.54
C LYS A 18 19.96 -17.27 44.30
N ARG A 19 20.69 -16.96 45.36
CA ARG A 19 21.99 -16.27 45.31
C ARG A 19 22.89 -16.88 46.38
N LYS A 20 24.16 -17.12 46.04
CA LYS A 20 25.15 -17.66 46.98
C LYS A 20 25.22 -16.76 48.22
N ASP A 21 25.18 -17.36 49.40
CA ASP A 21 25.26 -16.70 50.71
C ASP A 21 24.05 -15.79 51.08
N TYR A 22 22.94 -15.86 50.34
CA TYR A 22 21.70 -15.15 50.67
C TYR A 22 20.47 -16.09 50.64
N LYS A 23 19.61 -15.98 51.66
CA LYS A 23 18.31 -16.68 51.72
C LYS A 23 17.18 -15.69 51.44
N PHE A 24 16.37 -15.97 50.42
CA PHE A 24 15.16 -15.21 50.10
C PHE A 24 13.93 -16.01 50.55
N ASN A 25 13.09 -15.39 51.40
CA ASN A 25 11.81 -15.97 51.80
C ASN A 25 10.68 -15.31 50.99
N LEU A 26 9.92 -16.10 50.23
CA LEU A 26 8.76 -15.63 49.48
C LEU A 26 7.52 -15.65 50.38
N ASN A 27 6.80 -14.54 50.49
CA ASN A 27 5.70 -14.32 51.44
C ASN A 27 4.29 -14.53 50.86
N GLY A 28 4.17 -15.30 49.78
CA GLY A 28 2.87 -15.57 49.12
C GLY A 28 2.35 -14.45 48.19
N LYS A 29 2.97 -13.26 48.18
CA LYS A 29 2.69 -12.16 47.22
C LYS A 29 3.66 -12.17 46.02
N ASN A 30 4.24 -13.33 45.71
CA ASN A 30 5.27 -13.55 44.69
C ASN A 30 4.70 -13.69 43.26
N LYS A 31 3.65 -12.94 42.94
CA LYS A 31 2.97 -12.95 41.65
C LYS A 31 3.05 -11.57 41.01
N VAL A 32 3.38 -11.52 39.73
CA VAL A 32 3.34 -10.29 38.92
C VAL A 32 2.33 -10.52 37.79
N GLU A 33 1.38 -9.61 37.64
CA GLU A 33 0.46 -9.58 36.52
C GLU A 33 1.02 -8.66 35.43
N PHE A 34 1.00 -9.15 34.20
CA PHE A 34 1.29 -8.38 32.99
C PHE A 34 0.03 -8.44 32.12
N ASN A 35 -0.36 -7.31 31.54
CA ASN A 35 -1.39 -7.27 30.52
C ASN A 35 -0.71 -6.97 29.18
N ILE A 36 -0.72 -7.94 28.28
CA ILE A 36 -0.10 -7.80 26.96
C ILE A 36 -1.21 -7.65 25.95
N GLU A 37 -1.42 -6.44 25.47
CA GLU A 37 -2.43 -6.17 24.46
C GLU A 37 -1.80 -6.06 23.07
N LYS A 38 -2.56 -6.47 22.06
CA LYS A 38 -2.17 -6.40 20.65
C LYS A 38 -3.24 -5.66 19.88
N HIS A 39 -2.84 -4.81 18.93
CA HIS A 39 -3.81 -4.16 18.06
C HIS A 39 -4.55 -5.18 17.20
N LYS A 40 -5.84 -4.95 16.97
CA LYS A 40 -6.60 -5.69 15.96
C LYS A 40 -6.09 -5.29 14.58
N ASN A 41 -6.17 -6.22 13.63
CA ASN A 41 -5.80 -5.91 12.25
C ASN A 41 -6.67 -4.76 11.73
N PRO A 42 -6.08 -3.74 11.08
CA PRO A 42 -6.84 -2.66 10.49
C PRO A 42 -7.66 -3.16 9.29
N LYS A 43 -8.72 -2.45 8.88
CA LYS A 43 -9.40 -2.75 7.61
C LYS A 43 -8.84 -1.81 6.55
N VAL A 44 -8.10 -2.35 5.58
CA VAL A 44 -7.36 -1.54 4.60
C VAL A 44 -7.73 -1.92 3.17
N PHE A 45 -7.97 -0.92 2.34
CA PHE A 45 -8.09 -1.04 0.89
C PHE A 45 -7.08 -0.12 0.21
N ILE A 46 -6.70 -0.47 -1.02
CA ILE A 46 -5.77 0.34 -1.82
C ILE A 46 -6.50 0.87 -3.04
N LYS A 47 -6.30 2.15 -3.31
CA LYS A 47 -6.69 2.79 -4.56
C LYS A 47 -5.44 3.32 -5.26
N SER A 48 -5.01 2.63 -6.31
CA SER A 48 -3.98 3.10 -7.22
C SER A 48 -4.46 4.36 -7.95
N ILE A 49 -3.58 5.35 -8.06
CA ILE A 49 -3.85 6.66 -8.66
C ILE A 49 -3.16 6.78 -10.02
N ASP A 50 -1.88 6.41 -10.08
CA ASP A 50 -1.07 6.42 -11.29
C ASP A 50 -0.08 5.24 -11.30
N ASN A 51 1.05 5.38 -11.99
CA ASN A 51 2.04 4.31 -12.16
C ASN A 51 3.01 4.16 -10.97
N GLU A 52 2.95 5.07 -9.99
CA GLU A 52 3.80 5.08 -8.79
C GLU A 52 3.07 5.52 -7.52
N THR A 53 1.83 5.97 -7.62
CA THR A 53 1.06 6.53 -6.51
C THR A 53 -0.11 5.64 -6.13
N ILE A 54 -0.25 5.39 -4.83
CA ILE A 54 -1.42 4.73 -4.25
C ILE A 54 -2.01 5.56 -3.09
N LYS A 55 -3.29 5.37 -2.83
CA LYS A 55 -3.96 5.82 -1.62
C LYS A 55 -4.37 4.63 -0.77
N ILE A 56 -3.96 4.65 0.49
CA ILE A 56 -4.46 3.75 1.52
C ILE A 56 -5.83 4.27 1.98
N VAL A 57 -6.85 3.41 1.95
CA VAL A 57 -8.20 3.71 2.43
C VAL A 57 -8.46 2.85 3.66
N SER A 58 -8.63 3.50 4.81
CA SER A 58 -8.76 2.84 6.10
C SER A 58 -9.46 3.75 7.10
N ASP A 59 -10.28 3.17 7.97
CA ASP A 59 -10.88 3.86 9.12
C ASP A 59 -9.92 3.88 10.34
N SER A 60 -8.80 3.18 10.24
CA SER A 60 -7.75 3.13 11.26
C SER A 60 -6.69 4.21 11.05
N ASN A 61 -6.25 4.82 12.16
CA ASN A 61 -5.08 5.69 12.24
C ASN A 61 -3.84 4.89 12.73
N ASN A 62 -2.68 5.56 12.85
CA ASN A 62 -1.45 4.98 13.41
C ASN A 62 -1.00 3.69 12.69
N LEU A 63 -1.06 3.70 11.36
CA LEU A 63 -0.63 2.60 10.51
C LEU A 63 0.82 2.80 10.07
N GLU A 64 1.51 1.68 9.84
CA GLU A 64 2.77 1.64 9.11
C GLU A 64 2.66 0.65 7.95
N TYR A 65 3.48 0.90 6.93
CA TYR A 65 3.55 0.07 5.74
C TYR A 65 5.00 -0.24 5.37
N SER A 66 5.19 -1.33 4.63
CA SER A 66 6.47 -1.68 4.02
C SER A 66 6.22 -2.28 2.64
N PHE A 67 7.02 -1.89 1.65
CA PHE A 67 7.04 -2.59 0.37
C PHE A 67 8.15 -3.64 0.37
N ASN A 68 7.79 -4.87 -0.01
CA ASN A 68 8.74 -5.96 -0.22
C ASN A 68 9.70 -6.15 0.96
N THR A 69 9.22 -5.92 2.18
CA THR A 69 9.97 -6.04 3.46
C THR A 69 11.26 -5.22 3.57
N LYS A 70 11.42 -4.14 2.80
CA LYS A 70 12.65 -3.32 2.81
C LYS A 70 12.81 -2.49 4.09
N SER A 71 11.78 -1.74 4.44
CA SER A 71 11.71 -0.91 5.66
C SER A 71 10.27 -0.52 5.97
N TRP A 72 9.93 -0.40 7.25
CA TRP A 72 8.63 0.11 7.69
C TRP A 72 8.64 1.65 7.68
N LYS A 73 7.55 2.23 7.18
CA LYS A 73 7.31 3.67 7.11
C LYS A 73 5.92 3.97 7.66
N ASP A 74 5.76 5.14 8.26
CA ASP A 74 4.44 5.61 8.71
C ASP A 74 3.55 5.90 7.51
N VAL A 75 2.28 5.49 7.59
CA VAL A 75 1.27 5.91 6.60
C VAL A 75 1.07 7.43 6.75
N PRO A 76 1.26 8.21 5.66
CA PRO A 76 1.07 9.67 5.71
C PRO A 76 -0.35 10.07 6.11
N SER A 77 -0.51 11.29 6.63
CA SER A 77 -1.81 11.77 7.12
C SER A 77 -2.89 11.89 6.03
N ASP A 78 -2.49 12.18 4.79
CA ASP A 78 -3.37 12.16 3.61
C ASP A 78 -3.58 10.76 3.03
N SER A 79 -2.85 9.77 3.58
CA SER A 79 -2.81 8.37 3.16
C SER A 79 -2.30 8.16 1.73
N ILE A 80 -1.58 9.12 1.15
CA ILE A 80 -1.02 9.05 -0.20
C ILE A 80 0.44 8.64 -0.12
N ILE A 81 0.81 7.63 -0.92
CA ILE A 81 2.19 7.14 -1.05
C ILE A 81 2.58 7.30 -2.52
N ASN A 82 3.61 8.12 -2.78
CA ASN A 82 4.05 8.50 -4.13
C ASN A 82 5.19 7.61 -4.69
N ASP A 83 5.66 6.62 -3.92
CA ASP A 83 6.77 5.72 -4.28
C ASP A 83 6.36 4.24 -4.19
N ALA A 84 5.14 3.92 -4.64
CA ALA A 84 4.62 2.58 -4.63
C ALA A 84 5.43 1.66 -5.55
N THR A 85 5.71 0.44 -5.07
CA THR A 85 6.45 -0.57 -5.83
C THR A 85 5.59 -1.80 -6.06
N ILE A 86 5.81 -2.47 -7.20
CA ILE A 86 5.18 -3.75 -7.51
C ILE A 86 5.60 -4.83 -6.50
N GLY A 87 4.72 -5.81 -6.28
CA GLY A 87 4.94 -6.91 -5.34
C GLY A 87 4.07 -6.79 -4.10
N ASP A 88 4.62 -7.07 -2.93
CA ASP A 88 3.85 -7.14 -1.69
C ASP A 88 3.93 -5.81 -0.92
N LEU A 89 2.75 -5.28 -0.57
CA LEU A 89 2.55 -4.20 0.37
C LEU A 89 2.11 -4.79 1.72
N TYR A 90 2.98 -4.66 2.72
CA TYR A 90 2.74 -5.09 4.09
C TYR A 90 2.20 -3.89 4.89
N ILE A 91 1.09 -4.07 5.61
CA ILE A 91 0.47 -3.00 6.41
C ILE A 91 0.04 -3.55 7.78
N ARG A 92 0.25 -2.78 8.84
CA ARG A 92 -0.21 -3.11 10.20
C ARG A 92 -0.48 -1.87 11.03
N HIS A 93 -1.17 -2.04 12.15
CA HIS A 93 -1.17 -1.05 13.23
C HIS A 93 0.22 -1.00 13.86
N LYS A 94 0.74 0.20 14.06
CA LYS A 94 2.00 0.41 14.76
C LYS A 94 1.85 0.04 16.24
N GLN A 95 2.94 -0.42 16.83
CA GLN A 95 3.04 -0.51 18.27
C GLN A 95 2.75 0.86 18.92
N THR A 96 1.99 0.85 20.01
CA THR A 96 1.84 1.98 20.91
C THR A 96 2.45 1.63 22.27
N LYS A 97 2.46 2.59 23.20
CA LYS A 97 3.01 2.39 24.56
C LYS A 97 2.43 1.15 25.25
N ASP A 98 1.15 0.88 25.05
CA ASP A 98 0.41 -0.14 25.80
C ASP A 98 -0.04 -1.33 24.94
N LYS A 99 0.22 -1.30 23.62
CA LYS A 99 -0.20 -2.34 22.67
C LYS A 99 0.88 -2.65 21.65
N LEU A 100 1.14 -3.94 21.46
CA LEU A 100 1.95 -4.45 20.36
C LEU A 100 1.28 -4.18 19.01
N GLU A 101 2.08 -4.16 17.94
CA GLU A 101 1.61 -4.08 16.56
C GLU A 101 0.51 -5.11 16.24
N SER A 102 -0.35 -4.84 15.26
CA SER A 102 -1.26 -5.90 14.79
C SER A 102 -0.51 -6.97 14.00
N ASP A 103 -1.19 -8.06 13.65
CA ASP A 103 -0.68 -8.93 12.59
C ASP A 103 -0.58 -8.15 11.28
N ILE A 104 0.34 -8.58 10.43
CA ILE A 104 0.60 -7.97 9.14
C ILE A 104 -0.48 -8.39 8.15
N GLN A 105 -1.06 -7.42 7.46
CA GLN A 105 -1.83 -7.64 6.24
C GLN A 105 -0.92 -7.50 5.03
N VAL A 106 -1.10 -8.40 4.05
CA VAL A 106 -0.33 -8.41 2.81
C VAL A 106 -1.28 -8.15 1.65
N ILE A 107 -0.99 -7.12 0.86
CA ILE A 107 -1.76 -6.72 -0.32
C ILE A 107 -0.83 -6.76 -1.53
N LYS A 108 -1.24 -7.42 -2.61
CA LYS A 108 -0.45 -7.49 -3.85
C LYS A 108 -0.69 -6.25 -4.72
N ILE A 109 0.38 -5.53 -5.00
CA ILE A 109 0.42 -4.39 -5.92
C ILE A 109 0.90 -4.87 -7.29
N GLY A 110 0.05 -4.69 -8.29
CA GLY A 110 0.34 -4.97 -9.69
C GLY A 110 0.60 -3.70 -10.49
N LYS A 111 0.94 -3.86 -11.77
CA LYS A 111 1.03 -2.76 -12.75
C LYS A 111 0.45 -3.23 -14.07
N PHE A 112 -0.33 -2.38 -14.73
CA PHE A 112 -0.81 -2.68 -16.08
C PHE A 112 0.32 -2.65 -17.11
N ASN A 113 0.20 -3.50 -18.12
CA ASN A 113 1.11 -3.51 -19.26
C ASN A 113 1.03 -2.22 -20.06
N GLU A 114 2.16 -1.82 -20.67
CA GLU A 114 2.22 -0.68 -21.57
C GLU A 114 1.27 -0.80 -22.76
N VAL A 115 0.80 0.36 -23.23
CA VAL A 115 -0.20 0.46 -24.31
C VAL A 115 0.41 0.80 -25.67
N ASN A 116 1.72 1.03 -25.74
CA ASN A 116 2.47 1.36 -26.97
C ASN A 116 2.29 0.34 -28.10
N SER A 117 2.20 -0.95 -27.78
CA SER A 117 1.94 -2.01 -28.76
C SER A 117 0.53 -1.97 -29.36
N LYS A 118 -0.41 -1.30 -28.68
CA LYS A 118 -1.82 -1.21 -29.05
C LYS A 118 -2.16 0.11 -29.74
N ALA A 119 -1.85 1.24 -29.10
CA ALA A 119 -2.23 2.57 -29.56
C ALA A 119 -1.36 3.03 -30.74
N LYS A 120 -1.98 3.24 -31.91
CA LYS A 120 -1.26 3.63 -33.15
C LYS A 120 -1.85 4.88 -33.78
N LEU A 121 -0.98 5.79 -34.21
CA LEU A 121 -1.35 6.95 -35.01
C LEU A 121 -1.51 6.55 -36.48
N ILE A 122 -2.65 6.86 -37.06
CA ILE A 122 -3.02 6.59 -38.45
C ILE A 122 -3.48 7.89 -39.10
N ASN A 123 -3.15 8.08 -40.38
CA ASN A 123 -3.54 9.25 -41.19
C ASN A 123 -3.19 10.62 -40.58
N GLY A 124 -2.24 10.64 -39.64
CA GLY A 124 -1.77 11.88 -39.00
C GLY A 124 -2.76 12.55 -38.04
N ASN A 125 -3.91 11.96 -37.73
CA ASN A 125 -4.89 12.55 -36.79
C ASN A 125 -5.85 11.54 -36.13
N MET A 126 -5.63 10.23 -36.31
CA MET A 126 -6.46 9.18 -35.71
C MET A 126 -5.62 8.26 -34.82
N LEU A 127 -6.07 8.01 -33.60
CA LEU A 127 -5.52 6.97 -32.73
C LEU A 127 -6.40 5.74 -32.78
N ILE A 128 -5.84 4.58 -33.13
CA ILE A 128 -6.54 3.28 -33.17
C ILE A 128 -5.94 2.31 -32.13
N GLY A 129 -6.62 1.18 -31.91
CA GLY A 129 -6.16 0.13 -31.00
C GLY A 129 -6.37 0.49 -29.53
N LEU A 130 -7.29 1.42 -29.27
CA LEU A 130 -7.64 1.86 -27.94
C LEU A 130 -8.70 0.94 -27.32
N ASP A 131 -8.81 0.94 -26.00
CA ASP A 131 -9.85 0.22 -25.29
C ASP A 131 -10.25 0.95 -23.99
N ARG A 132 -11.33 0.49 -23.33
CA ARG A 132 -11.92 1.14 -22.13
C ARG A 132 -11.06 1.04 -20.87
N THR A 133 -9.97 0.28 -20.91
CA THR A 133 -8.99 0.23 -19.83
C THR A 133 -7.98 1.36 -19.93
N MET A 134 -7.98 2.12 -21.03
CA MET A 134 -7.06 3.22 -21.25
C MET A 134 -7.64 4.59 -20.91
N GLU A 135 -6.74 5.55 -20.75
CA GLU A 135 -7.02 6.96 -20.63
C GLU A 135 -5.95 7.75 -21.39
N TYR A 136 -6.30 8.96 -21.82
CA TYR A 136 -5.40 9.85 -22.53
C TYR A 136 -5.53 11.28 -22.04
N LYS A 137 -4.49 12.08 -22.24
CA LYS A 137 -4.53 13.53 -22.06
C LYS A 137 -3.54 14.20 -22.98
N LYS A 138 -3.66 15.51 -23.19
CA LYS A 138 -2.56 16.27 -23.77
C LYS A 138 -1.44 16.39 -22.75
N GLU A 139 -0.20 16.48 -23.21
CA GLU A 139 0.97 16.59 -22.32
C GLU A 139 0.86 17.79 -21.36
N LYS A 140 0.22 18.88 -21.81
CA LYS A 140 0.00 20.10 -21.03
C LYS A 140 -1.24 20.06 -20.13
N ASP A 141 -2.10 19.06 -20.29
CA ASP A 141 -3.31 18.93 -19.47
C ASP A 141 -2.97 18.22 -18.15
N ASN A 142 -3.69 18.59 -17.09
CA ASN A 142 -3.52 17.96 -15.78
C ASN A 142 -4.35 16.67 -15.66
N ASN A 143 -5.53 16.64 -16.27
CA ASN A 143 -6.53 15.59 -16.07
C ASN A 143 -6.48 14.54 -17.18
N TRP A 144 -6.59 13.27 -16.79
CA TRP A 144 -6.78 12.16 -17.72
C TRP A 144 -8.24 12.05 -18.17
N THR A 145 -8.42 11.80 -19.46
CA THR A 145 -9.73 11.54 -20.08
C THR A 145 -9.88 10.04 -20.33
N PRO A 146 -10.89 9.38 -19.76
CA PRO A 146 -11.16 7.98 -20.03
C PRO A 146 -11.44 7.73 -21.51
N ILE A 147 -10.89 6.66 -22.06
CA ILE A 147 -11.20 6.22 -23.42
C ILE A 147 -12.48 5.39 -23.38
N THR A 148 -13.46 5.75 -24.22
CA THR A 148 -14.75 5.04 -24.34
C THR A 148 -14.88 4.25 -25.63
N GLU A 149 -14.04 4.55 -26.62
CA GLU A 149 -14.07 4.02 -28.00
C GLU A 149 -12.74 3.36 -28.37
N THR A 150 -12.74 2.56 -29.44
CA THR A 150 -11.53 1.90 -29.95
C THR A 150 -10.71 2.76 -30.90
N VAL A 151 -11.28 3.89 -31.34
CA VAL A 151 -10.69 4.84 -32.28
C VAL A 151 -11.03 6.26 -31.85
N LEU A 152 -10.02 7.13 -31.71
CA LEU A 152 -10.21 8.57 -31.57
C LEU A 152 -9.87 9.22 -32.91
N LYS A 153 -10.78 10.03 -33.46
CA LYS A 153 -10.63 10.69 -34.77
C LYS A 153 -10.49 12.20 -34.64
N ASN A 154 -9.97 12.83 -35.69
CA ASN A 154 -9.90 14.29 -35.82
C ASN A 154 -9.20 14.96 -34.63
N LEU A 155 -8.17 14.30 -34.07
CA LEU A 155 -7.43 14.85 -32.95
C LEU A 155 -6.61 16.07 -33.44
N PRO A 156 -6.72 17.23 -32.77
CA PRO A 156 -5.90 18.39 -33.08
C PRO A 156 -4.42 18.09 -32.90
N LYS A 157 -3.57 18.82 -33.64
CA LYS A 157 -2.11 18.79 -33.48
C LYS A 157 -1.72 19.07 -32.04
N ASP A 158 -1.08 18.11 -31.41
CA ASP A 158 -0.61 18.18 -30.04
C ASP A 158 0.23 16.93 -29.72
N THR A 159 0.78 16.93 -28.53
CA THR A 159 1.35 15.74 -27.90
C THR A 159 0.31 15.11 -26.98
N TYR A 160 -0.04 13.85 -27.25
CA TYR A 160 -0.93 13.06 -26.42
C TYR A 160 -0.15 12.04 -25.61
N LEU A 161 -0.51 11.92 -24.34
CA LEU A 161 -0.05 10.90 -23.41
C LEU A 161 -1.17 9.89 -23.25
N ILE A 162 -0.85 8.59 -23.34
CA ILE A 162 -1.81 7.48 -23.28
C ILE A 162 -1.26 6.44 -22.30
N ARG A 163 -2.12 5.89 -21.45
CA ARG A 163 -1.77 4.78 -20.55
C ARG A 163 -2.97 3.91 -20.25
N ALA A 164 -2.74 2.70 -19.72
CA ALA A 164 -3.79 1.95 -19.03
C ALA A 164 -4.07 2.62 -17.68
N LYS A 165 -5.34 2.89 -17.37
CA LYS A 165 -5.76 3.58 -16.15
C LYS A 165 -5.57 2.69 -14.93
N ALA A 166 -5.15 3.28 -13.82
CA ALA A 166 -5.02 2.57 -12.55
C ALA A 166 -6.36 1.97 -12.09
N ASN A 167 -6.32 0.84 -11.39
CA ASN A 167 -7.52 0.19 -10.86
C ASN A 167 -7.22 -0.60 -9.57
N GLU A 168 -7.93 -0.29 -8.49
CA GLU A 168 -7.78 -0.94 -7.18
C GLU A 168 -6.30 -1.06 -6.76
N THR A 169 -5.75 -2.27 -6.73
CA THR A 169 -4.34 -2.54 -6.35
C THR A 169 -3.38 -2.58 -7.54
N THR A 170 -3.85 -2.28 -8.74
CA THR A 170 -3.05 -2.30 -9.98
C THR A 170 -2.74 -0.87 -10.41
N LEU A 171 -1.45 -0.53 -10.39
CA LEU A 171 -0.92 0.74 -10.86
C LEU A 171 -1.19 0.93 -12.36
N ALA A 172 -1.30 2.19 -12.78
CA ALA A 172 -1.38 2.53 -14.19
C ALA A 172 -0.13 2.01 -14.95
N SER A 173 -0.27 1.80 -16.25
CA SER A 173 0.91 1.48 -17.07
C SER A 173 1.84 2.68 -17.17
N ASP A 174 3.06 2.45 -17.66
CA ASP A 174 3.89 3.56 -18.12
C ASP A 174 3.22 4.31 -19.29
N ILE A 175 3.61 5.58 -19.42
CA ILE A 175 3.02 6.51 -20.37
C ILE A 175 3.58 6.25 -21.77
N SER A 176 2.69 6.06 -22.73
CA SER A 176 2.99 6.08 -24.16
C SER A 176 2.75 7.48 -24.71
N LYS A 177 3.73 8.04 -25.43
CA LYS A 177 3.68 9.39 -26.00
C LYS A 177 3.43 9.31 -27.50
N VAL A 178 2.46 10.09 -27.99
CA VAL A 178 2.14 10.19 -29.43
C VAL A 178 2.07 11.65 -29.84
N GLU A 179 2.84 12.02 -30.85
CA GLU A 179 2.86 13.38 -31.40
C GLU A 179 2.04 13.45 -32.69
N ILE A 180 1.10 14.39 -32.75
CA ILE A 180 0.25 14.67 -33.91
C ILE A 180 0.71 16.00 -34.52
N ARG A 181 1.20 15.95 -35.77
CA ARG A 181 1.89 17.07 -36.45
C ARG A 181 1.10 17.69 -37.60
#